data_AF-A0A1D1UTL3-F1
#
_entry.id   AF-A0A1D1UTL3-F1
#
_cell.length_a   1.000
_cell.length_b   1.000
_cell.length_c   1.000
_cell.angle_alpha   90.00
_cell.angle_beta   90.00
_cell.angle_gamma   90.00
#
_symmetry.space_group_name_H-M   'P 1'
#
loop_
_entity.id
_entity.type
_entity.pdbx_description
1 polymer ?
#
loop_
_entity_poly.entity_id
_entity_poly.type
_entity_poly.pdbx_seq_one_letter_code
_entity_poly.pdbx_strand_id
1 'polypeptide(L)'
;MDAVSFVSGCFTNPVRRQLIGWWSLLVVTSVTWCYISPFLGLPTTVKRKLFHLAISAVYISGIYYDAFFLCIAAAVVFLAFIIVEIARLYGPPFISAILNDAIQTFLDETADGRIVFSHFSLLLGVSMPVWVDYTLRNDGSHSIISYAGVITIGIGDSFAAIVGKAVGRHRWPGQSRTLEGSFAMLASQLIACECLSYLDSSVFTPSSSSFSLIYLRLLWLVHACCVSLAEAFLNMDNILIPVISVVLLHLLYPHTAFPIDLFNVKNTIL
;
A
#
# COMPACT_ATOMS: atom_id res chain seq x y z
N MET A 1 27.17 3.71 4.92
CA MET A 1 27.07 2.25 5.11
C MET A 1 27.36 1.62 3.76
N ASP A 2 28.35 0.74 3.65
CA ASP A 2 28.65 0.05 2.39
C ASP A 2 27.66 -1.12 2.16
N ALA A 3 27.55 -1.59 0.92
CA ALA A 3 26.55 -2.62 0.57
C ALA A 3 26.76 -3.93 1.34
N VAL A 4 28.00 -4.29 1.65
CA VAL A 4 28.36 -5.53 2.36
C VAL A 4 27.91 -5.46 3.83
N SER A 5 28.15 -4.35 4.52
CA SER A 5 27.68 -4.17 5.90
C SER A 5 26.15 -4.13 6.00
N PHE A 6 25.46 -3.57 5.00
CA PHE A 6 23.99 -3.61 4.95
C PHE A 6 23.46 -5.04 4.80
N VAL A 7 23.97 -5.79 3.82
CA VAL A 7 23.53 -7.18 3.56
C VAL A 7 23.82 -8.07 4.77
N SER A 8 25.01 -7.94 5.37
CA SER A 8 25.32 -8.64 6.62
C SER A 8 24.33 -8.23 7.72
N GLY A 9 24.01 -6.95 7.82
CA GLY A 9 23.04 -6.38 8.76
C GLY A 9 21.63 -6.95 8.63
N CYS A 10 21.20 -7.33 7.41
CA CYS A 10 19.89 -7.95 7.18
C CYS A 10 19.75 -9.30 7.92
N PHE A 11 20.83 -10.07 8.02
CA PHE A 11 20.82 -11.39 8.64
C PHE A 11 21.33 -11.39 10.08
N THR A 12 22.11 -10.40 10.49
CA THR A 12 22.60 -10.30 11.88
C THR A 12 21.60 -9.63 12.81
N ASN A 13 20.83 -8.64 12.33
CA ASN A 13 19.82 -7.95 13.12
C ASN A 13 18.61 -8.87 13.41
N PRO A 14 18.25 -9.13 14.68
CA PRO A 14 17.16 -10.04 15.03
C PRO A 14 15.79 -9.57 14.52
N VAL A 15 15.53 -8.26 14.51
CA VAL A 15 14.27 -7.68 14.01
C VAL A 15 14.15 -7.92 12.50
N ARG A 16 15.21 -7.62 11.74
CA ARG A 16 15.22 -7.85 10.28
C ARG A 16 15.06 -9.32 9.93
N ARG A 17 15.69 -10.24 10.68
CA ARG A 17 15.46 -11.68 10.51
C ARG A 17 14.01 -12.08 10.73
N GLN A 18 13.37 -11.56 11.79
CA GLN A 18 11.97 -11.84 12.07
C GLN A 18 11.06 -11.29 10.97
N LEU A 19 11.33 -10.07 10.48
CA LEU A 19 10.62 -9.48 9.33
C LEU A 19 10.78 -10.34 8.08
N ILE A 20 12.00 -10.76 7.73
CA ILE A 20 12.25 -11.64 6.59
C ILE A 20 11.46 -12.94 6.73
N GLY A 21 11.47 -13.57 7.92
CA GLY A 21 10.70 -14.78 8.18
C GLY A 21 9.20 -14.57 8.01
N TRP A 22 8.66 -13.50 8.60
CA TRP A 22 7.24 -13.12 8.48
C TRP A 22 6.82 -12.84 7.04
N TRP A 23 7.60 -12.02 6.32
CA TRP A 23 7.33 -11.68 4.92
C TRP A 23 7.44 -12.90 4.02
N SER A 24 8.40 -13.80 4.26
CA SER A 24 8.51 -15.06 3.52
C SER A 24 7.28 -15.95 3.74
N LEU A 25 6.79 -16.03 4.98
CA LEU A 25 5.54 -16.75 5.29
C LEU A 25 4.34 -16.14 4.55
N LEU A 26 4.20 -14.81 4.54
CA LEU A 26 3.14 -14.13 3.79
C LEU A 26 3.24 -14.39 2.28
N VAL A 27 4.45 -14.43 1.71
CA VAL A 27 4.65 -14.79 0.30
C VAL A 27 4.24 -16.25 0.05
N VAL A 28 4.69 -17.20 0.86
CA VAL A 28 4.36 -18.62 0.71
C VAL A 28 2.85 -18.86 0.83
N THR A 29 2.20 -18.23 1.82
CA THR A 29 0.74 -18.31 1.96
C THR A 29 0.01 -17.70 0.76
N SER A 30 0.47 -16.56 0.23
CA SER A 30 -0.10 -15.94 -0.97
C SER A 30 0.05 -16.82 -2.21
N VAL A 31 1.21 -17.45 -2.40
CA VAL A 31 1.47 -18.40 -3.49
C VAL A 31 0.60 -19.65 -3.34
N THR A 32 0.54 -20.21 -2.14
CA THR A 32 -0.31 -21.38 -1.85
C THR A 32 -1.78 -21.06 -2.13
N TRP A 33 -2.21 -19.85 -1.78
CA TRP A 33 -3.55 -19.36 -2.10
C TRP A 33 -3.82 -19.26 -3.61
N CYS A 34 -2.84 -18.86 -4.42
CA CYS A 34 -2.96 -18.90 -5.89
C CYS A 34 -3.35 -20.30 -6.38
N TYR A 35 -2.74 -21.34 -5.82
CA TYR A 35 -2.97 -22.72 -6.24
C TYR A 35 -4.28 -23.31 -5.69
N ILE A 36 -4.68 -22.94 -4.47
CA ILE A 36 -5.91 -23.48 -3.83
C ILE A 36 -7.17 -22.77 -4.34
N SER A 37 -7.10 -21.47 -4.58
CA SER A 37 -8.28 -20.65 -4.88
C SER A 37 -9.11 -21.07 -6.12
N PRO A 38 -8.54 -21.65 -7.20
CA PRO A 38 -9.32 -22.22 -8.30
C PRO A 38 -10.19 -23.40 -7.86
N PHE A 39 -9.69 -24.26 -6.96
CA PHE A 39 -10.44 -25.42 -6.44
C PHE A 39 -11.61 -25.00 -5.54
N LEU A 40 -11.54 -23.82 -4.93
CA LEU A 40 -12.60 -23.27 -4.09
C LEU A 40 -13.67 -22.50 -4.90
N GLY A 41 -13.51 -22.33 -6.22
CA GLY A 41 -14.47 -21.60 -7.05
C GLY A 41 -14.64 -20.12 -6.69
N LEU A 42 -13.62 -19.51 -6.05
CA LEU A 42 -13.73 -18.14 -5.55
C LEU A 42 -13.63 -17.09 -6.66
N PRO A 43 -14.40 -15.97 -6.59
CA PRO A 43 -14.31 -14.89 -7.56
C PRO A 43 -12.89 -14.28 -7.63
N THR A 44 -12.44 -13.89 -8.83
CA THR A 44 -11.13 -13.24 -9.05
C THR A 44 -10.91 -12.02 -8.17
N THR A 45 -11.97 -11.25 -7.92
CA THR A 45 -11.96 -10.11 -6.99
C THR A 45 -11.48 -10.50 -5.59
N VAL A 46 -12.01 -11.59 -5.01
CA VAL A 46 -11.62 -12.04 -3.66
C VAL A 46 -10.17 -12.53 -3.65
N LYS A 47 -9.77 -13.26 -4.71
CA LYS A 47 -8.38 -13.71 -4.89
C LYS A 47 -7.41 -12.54 -4.88
N ARG A 48 -7.70 -11.49 -5.66
CA ARG A 48 -6.86 -10.28 -5.77
C ARG A 48 -6.77 -9.50 -4.46
N LYS A 49 -7.87 -9.35 -3.73
CA LYS A 49 -7.87 -8.56 -2.47
C LYS A 49 -7.13 -9.25 -1.32
N LEU A 50 -6.96 -10.57 -1.36
CA LEU A 50 -6.08 -11.23 -0.39
C LEU A 50 -4.60 -10.85 -0.57
N PHE A 51 -4.12 -10.60 -1.80
CA PHE A 51 -2.78 -10.03 -2.00
C PHE A 51 -2.67 -8.60 -1.47
N HIS A 52 -3.75 -7.81 -1.55
CA HIS A 52 -3.79 -6.45 -0.98
C HIS A 52 -3.68 -6.51 0.55
N LEU A 53 -4.35 -7.47 1.19
CA LEU A 53 -4.22 -7.67 2.64
C LEU A 53 -2.86 -8.25 3.04
N ALA A 54 -2.29 -9.16 2.25
CA ALA A 54 -0.96 -9.72 2.49
C ALA A 54 0.14 -8.64 2.39
N ILE A 55 0.10 -7.80 1.34
CA ILE A 55 1.05 -6.68 1.22
C ILE A 55 0.81 -5.65 2.34
N SER A 56 -0.43 -5.38 2.75
CA SER A 56 -0.71 -4.56 3.94
C SER A 56 -0.01 -5.10 5.18
N ALA A 57 -0.02 -6.41 5.42
CA ALA A 57 0.66 -7.00 6.57
C ALA A 57 2.20 -6.89 6.49
N VAL A 58 2.78 -7.00 5.29
CA VAL A 58 4.21 -6.71 5.05
C VAL A 58 4.52 -5.25 5.42
N TYR A 59 3.72 -4.31 4.92
CA TYR A 59 3.98 -2.89 5.12
C TYR A 59 3.72 -2.43 6.55
N ILE A 60 2.64 -2.90 7.20
CA ILE A 60 2.38 -2.58 8.62
C ILE A 60 3.55 -3.03 9.48
N SER A 61 4.01 -4.28 9.31
CA SER A 61 5.15 -4.79 10.08
C SER A 61 6.46 -4.05 9.74
N GLY A 62 6.70 -3.74 8.46
CA GLY A 62 7.90 -3.02 8.04
C GLY A 62 7.94 -1.58 8.55
N ILE A 63 6.84 -0.82 8.43
CA ILE A 63 6.74 0.56 8.92
C ILE A 63 6.98 0.58 10.43
N TYR A 64 6.32 -0.32 11.16
CA TYR A 64 6.40 -0.35 12.62
C TYR A 64 7.78 -0.75 13.16
N TYR A 65 8.42 -1.77 12.56
CA TYR A 65 9.65 -2.34 13.12
C TYR A 65 10.96 -1.81 12.50
N ASP A 66 11.01 -1.56 11.19
CA ASP A 66 12.21 -1.06 10.49
C ASP A 66 11.83 -0.46 9.12
N ALA A 67 11.36 0.80 9.12
CA ALA A 67 10.91 1.50 7.93
C ALA A 67 12.02 1.64 6.87
N PHE A 68 13.28 1.81 7.29
CA PHE A 68 14.40 1.88 6.36
C PHE A 68 14.60 0.55 5.61
N PHE A 69 14.57 -0.57 6.33
CA PHE A 69 14.68 -1.88 5.70
C PHE A 69 13.50 -2.14 4.75
N LEU A 70 12.27 -1.75 5.12
CA LEU A 70 11.11 -1.79 4.24
C LEU A 70 11.33 -0.96 2.97
N CYS A 71 11.82 0.28 3.07
CA CYS A 71 12.08 1.15 1.92
C CYS A 71 13.02 0.49 0.91
N ILE A 72 14.14 -0.09 1.39
CA ILE A 72 15.12 -0.77 0.53
C ILE A 72 14.52 -2.05 -0.07
N ALA A 73 13.86 -2.88 0.74
CA ALA A 73 13.23 -4.10 0.25
C ALA A 73 12.18 -3.80 -0.83
N ALA A 74 11.31 -2.81 -0.60
CA ALA A 74 10.32 -2.36 -1.57
C ALA A 74 10.96 -1.87 -2.87
N ALA A 75 12.05 -1.09 -2.80
CA ALA A 75 12.76 -0.62 -3.98
C ALA A 75 13.38 -1.76 -4.79
N VAL A 76 13.98 -2.75 -4.12
CA VAL A 76 14.55 -3.94 -4.77
C VAL A 76 13.47 -4.77 -5.44
N VAL A 77 12.34 -5.03 -4.77
CA VAL A 77 11.22 -5.78 -5.34
C VAL A 77 10.60 -5.01 -6.51
N PHE A 78 10.44 -3.70 -6.40
CA PHE A 78 9.94 -2.85 -7.48
C PHE A 78 10.85 -2.88 -8.71
N LEU A 79 12.18 -2.83 -8.52
CA LEU A 79 13.15 -2.99 -9.60
C LEU A 79 13.07 -4.38 -10.24
N ALA A 80 12.94 -5.44 -9.43
CA ALA A 80 12.77 -6.80 -9.95
C ALA A 80 11.51 -6.92 -10.81
N PHE A 81 10.41 -6.29 -10.37
CA PHE A 81 9.16 -6.20 -11.11
C PHE A 81 9.30 -5.49 -12.47
N ILE A 82 10.04 -4.38 -12.52
CA ILE A 82 10.38 -3.69 -13.77
C ILE A 82 11.20 -4.61 -14.69
N ILE A 83 12.21 -5.30 -14.17
CA ILE A 83 13.04 -6.22 -14.96
C ILE A 83 12.19 -7.36 -15.54
N VAL A 84 11.30 -7.94 -14.75
CA VAL A 84 10.38 -9.00 -15.20
C VAL A 84 9.47 -8.47 -16.31
N GLU A 85 8.95 -7.25 -16.22
CA GLU A 85 8.12 -6.66 -17.27
C GLU A 85 8.90 -6.41 -18.56
N ILE A 86 10.13 -5.89 -18.45
CA ILE A 86 11.01 -5.71 -19.60
C ILE A 86 11.31 -7.06 -20.26
N ALA A 87 11.58 -8.10 -19.46
CA ALA A 87 11.79 -9.45 -19.97
C ALA A 87 10.53 -10.04 -20.62
N ARG A 88 9.33 -9.72 -20.12
CA ARG A 88 8.06 -10.14 -20.72
C ARG A 88 7.83 -9.47 -22.08
N LEU A 89 8.13 -8.18 -22.20
CA LEU A 89 7.86 -7.38 -23.41
C LEU A 89 8.94 -7.54 -24.49
N TYR A 90 10.20 -7.61 -24.08
CA TYR A 90 11.36 -7.52 -24.99
C TYR A 90 12.34 -8.69 -24.82
N GLY A 91 12.06 -9.64 -23.92
CA GLY A 91 12.93 -10.80 -23.71
C GLY A 91 12.82 -11.85 -24.81
N PRO A 92 13.67 -12.90 -24.75
CA PRO A 92 13.62 -14.02 -25.69
C PRO A 92 12.21 -14.64 -25.77
N PRO A 93 11.77 -15.12 -26.94
CA PRO A 93 10.41 -15.63 -27.13
C PRO A 93 9.97 -16.67 -26.10
N PHE A 94 10.90 -17.54 -25.68
CA PHE A 94 10.64 -18.54 -24.64
C PHE A 94 10.33 -17.92 -23.27
N ILE A 95 11.12 -16.94 -22.83
CA ILE A 95 10.93 -16.25 -21.54
C ILE A 95 9.65 -15.42 -21.58
N SER A 96 9.45 -14.67 -22.67
CA SER A 96 8.25 -13.87 -22.87
C SER A 96 6.98 -14.73 -22.82
N ALA A 97 6.97 -15.90 -23.47
CA ALA A 97 5.83 -16.81 -23.46
C ALA A 97 5.50 -17.31 -22.04
N ILE A 98 6.51 -17.77 -21.29
CA ILE A 98 6.33 -18.23 -19.90
C ILE A 98 5.77 -17.11 -19.01
N LEU A 99 6.34 -15.90 -19.12
CA LEU A 99 5.90 -14.77 -18.30
C LEU A 99 4.48 -14.32 -18.64
N ASN A 100 4.13 -14.30 -19.93
CA ASN A 100 2.77 -13.96 -20.35
C ASN A 100 1.74 -14.98 -19.85
N ASP A 101 2.03 -16.28 -19.92
CA ASP A 101 1.15 -17.34 -19.40
C ASP A 101 0.98 -17.25 -17.87
N ALA A 102 2.10 -17.08 -17.14
CA ALA A 102 2.08 -16.92 -15.70
C ALA A 102 1.26 -15.69 -15.26
N ILE A 103 1.36 -14.58 -15.98
CA ILE A 103 0.65 -13.33 -15.65
C ILE A 103 -0.82 -13.37 -16.09
N GLN A 104 -1.16 -14.05 -17.19
CA GLN A 104 -2.56 -14.18 -17.64
C GLN A 104 -3.47 -14.77 -16.57
N THR A 105 -2.94 -15.67 -15.73
CA THR A 105 -3.65 -16.24 -14.57
C THR A 105 -4.15 -15.15 -13.58
N PHE A 106 -3.55 -13.96 -13.62
CA PHE A 106 -3.86 -12.83 -12.73
C PHE A 106 -4.53 -11.63 -13.45
N LEU A 107 -4.80 -11.72 -14.75
CA LEU A 107 -5.53 -10.69 -15.50
C LEU A 107 -7.04 -10.99 -15.47
N ASP A 108 -7.85 -9.95 -15.23
CA ASP A 108 -9.31 -10.05 -15.38
C ASP A 108 -9.66 -9.96 -16.88
N GLU A 109 -10.76 -10.60 -17.31
CA GLU A 109 -11.25 -10.66 -18.71
C GLU A 109 -11.50 -9.28 -19.36
N THR A 110 -11.55 -8.22 -18.56
CA THR A 110 -11.73 -6.81 -18.99
C THR A 110 -10.43 -6.03 -19.17
N ALA A 111 -9.27 -6.60 -18.80
CA ALA A 111 -7.98 -5.96 -19.02
C ALA A 111 -7.59 -6.17 -20.48
N ASP A 112 -8.05 -5.26 -21.33
CA ASP A 112 -7.62 -5.12 -22.70
C ASP A 112 -6.08 -5.17 -22.70
N GLY A 113 -5.48 -6.17 -23.36
CA GLY A 113 -4.14 -6.73 -23.11
C GLY A 113 -2.92 -5.82 -23.32
N ARG A 114 -3.07 -4.51 -23.12
CA ARG A 114 -2.04 -3.48 -23.19
C ARG A 114 -1.63 -3.09 -21.78
N ILE A 115 -0.57 -3.77 -21.32
CA ILE A 115 0.25 -3.46 -20.14
C ILE A 115 -0.34 -3.98 -18.82
N VAL A 116 0.45 -4.79 -18.12
CA VAL A 116 0.20 -5.35 -16.78
C VAL A 116 0.46 -4.26 -15.72
N PHE A 117 0.04 -3.03 -16.00
CA PHE A 117 0.31 -1.85 -15.16
C PHE A 117 -0.39 -1.97 -13.79
N SER A 118 -1.49 -2.74 -13.74
CA SER A 118 -2.29 -2.99 -12.53
C SER A 118 -1.53 -3.70 -11.40
N HIS A 119 -0.52 -4.53 -11.70
CA HIS A 119 0.17 -5.29 -10.66
C HIS A 119 1.31 -4.49 -10.01
N PHE A 120 1.95 -3.58 -10.75
CA PHE A 120 2.91 -2.63 -10.20
C PHE A 120 2.24 -1.50 -9.42
N SER A 121 1.02 -1.12 -9.80
CA SER A 121 0.29 -0.02 -9.19
C SER A 121 0.00 -0.28 -7.71
N LEU A 122 -0.25 -1.53 -7.29
CA LEU A 122 -0.42 -1.89 -5.89
C LEU A 122 0.89 -1.68 -5.10
N LEU A 123 1.99 -2.29 -5.54
CA LEU A 123 3.29 -2.18 -4.86
C LEU A 123 3.73 -0.72 -4.78
N LEU A 124 3.60 0.02 -5.89
CA LEU A 124 3.94 1.44 -5.95
C LEU A 124 3.02 2.26 -5.04
N GLY A 125 1.72 1.98 -5.04
CA GLY A 125 0.73 2.71 -4.25
C GLY A 125 0.92 2.54 -2.74
N VAL A 126 1.40 1.39 -2.27
CA VAL A 126 1.77 1.21 -0.85
C VAL A 126 3.18 1.71 -0.53
N SER A 127 4.11 1.67 -1.48
CA SER A 127 5.50 2.10 -1.29
C SER A 127 5.68 3.62 -1.27
N MET A 128 5.00 4.30 -2.19
CA MET A 128 5.22 5.73 -2.40
C MET A 128 4.98 6.56 -1.12
N PRO A 129 3.89 6.35 -0.36
CA PRO A 129 3.68 7.07 0.89
C PRO A 129 4.80 6.86 1.92
N VAL A 130 5.32 5.63 2.04
CA VAL A 130 6.44 5.31 2.95
C VAL A 130 7.72 5.99 2.49
N TRP A 131 8.04 5.94 1.20
CA TRP A 131 9.24 6.61 0.65
C TRP A 131 9.17 8.13 0.82
N VAL A 132 8.01 8.73 0.59
CA VAL A 132 7.77 10.16 0.79
C VAL A 132 7.97 10.52 2.26
N ASP A 133 7.29 9.84 3.18
CA ASP A 133 7.37 10.12 4.61
C ASP A 133 8.80 9.93 5.15
N TYR A 134 9.46 8.83 4.79
CA TYR A 134 10.83 8.53 5.19
C TYR A 134 11.82 9.59 4.70
N THR A 135 11.71 9.99 3.43
CA THR A 135 12.60 11.01 2.83
C THR A 135 12.40 12.37 3.46
N LEU A 136 11.15 12.74 3.76
CA LEU A 136 10.82 14.04 4.34
C LEU A 136 11.24 14.16 5.81
N ARG A 137 11.23 13.05 6.56
CA ARG A 137 11.61 13.07 7.99
C ARG A 137 13.11 12.96 8.22
N ASN A 138 13.82 12.16 7.43
CA ASN A 138 15.29 12.01 7.47
C ASN A 138 15.91 11.67 8.85
N ASP A 139 15.10 11.25 9.83
CA ASP A 139 15.50 10.84 11.18
C ASP A 139 15.18 9.36 11.45
N GLY A 140 14.65 8.66 10.43
CA GLY A 140 14.25 7.24 10.51
C GLY A 140 12.90 7.00 11.17
N SER A 141 12.20 8.05 11.59
CA SER A 141 10.84 7.93 12.13
C SER A 141 9.78 7.93 11.02
N HIS A 142 8.55 7.57 11.39
CA HIS A 142 7.41 7.46 10.49
C HIS A 142 6.18 8.17 11.07
N SER A 143 5.20 8.41 10.20
CA SER A 143 3.94 9.07 10.53
C SER A 143 2.76 8.35 9.89
N ILE A 144 1.56 8.91 10.07
CA ILE A 144 0.34 8.39 9.44
C ILE A 144 0.45 8.36 7.91
N ILE A 145 1.32 9.21 7.33
CA ILE A 145 1.60 9.23 5.90
C ILE A 145 2.19 7.90 5.44
N SER A 146 3.10 7.28 6.19
CA SER A 146 3.65 5.95 5.87
C SER A 146 2.56 4.89 5.73
N TYR A 147 1.50 4.97 6.52
CA TYR A 147 0.38 4.03 6.48
C TYR A 147 -0.68 4.35 5.42
N ALA A 148 -0.57 5.47 4.71
CA ALA A 148 -1.61 5.97 3.80
C ALA A 148 -1.98 4.96 2.71
N GLY A 149 -0.99 4.31 2.08
CA GLY A 149 -1.24 3.30 1.06
C GLY A 149 -1.90 2.04 1.62
N VAL A 150 -1.43 1.57 2.78
CA VAL A 150 -2.02 0.42 3.49
C VAL A 150 -3.49 0.67 3.81
N ILE A 151 -3.80 1.82 4.41
CA ILE A 151 -5.16 2.17 4.84
C ILE A 151 -6.08 2.29 3.62
N THR A 152 -5.64 2.99 2.57
CA THR A 152 -6.51 3.34 1.44
C THR A 152 -6.65 2.23 0.42
N ILE A 153 -5.55 1.75 -0.17
CA ILE A 153 -5.61 0.73 -1.23
C ILE A 153 -5.51 -0.70 -0.68
N GLY A 154 -4.74 -0.90 0.39
CA GLY A 154 -4.60 -2.22 0.98
C GLY A 154 -5.89 -2.69 1.64
N ILE A 155 -6.44 -1.88 2.54
CA ILE A 155 -7.65 -2.18 3.31
C ILE A 155 -8.89 -1.58 2.66
N GLY A 156 -8.95 -0.27 2.48
CA GLY A 156 -10.13 0.44 1.96
C GLY A 156 -10.65 -0.12 0.65
N ASP A 157 -9.84 -0.05 -0.42
CA ASP A 157 -10.19 -0.56 -1.76
C ASP A 157 -10.53 -2.06 -1.74
N SER A 158 -9.89 -2.85 -0.88
CA SER A 158 -10.24 -4.27 -0.70
C SER A 158 -11.67 -4.46 -0.21
N PHE A 159 -12.06 -3.79 0.86
CA PHE A 159 -13.41 -3.88 1.40
C PHE A 159 -14.44 -3.25 0.45
N ALA A 160 -14.09 -2.14 -0.21
CA ALA A 160 -14.94 -1.50 -1.22
C ALA A 160 -15.31 -2.47 -2.34
N ALA A 161 -14.33 -3.20 -2.88
CA ALA A 161 -14.55 -4.15 -3.97
C ALA A 161 -15.27 -5.42 -3.52
N ILE A 162 -14.92 -5.99 -2.36
CA ILE A 162 -15.56 -7.21 -1.84
C ILE A 162 -17.03 -6.93 -1.51
N VAL A 163 -17.31 -5.88 -0.72
CA VAL A 163 -18.66 -5.54 -0.30
C VAL A 163 -19.46 -4.98 -1.48
N GLY A 164 -18.87 -4.11 -2.29
CA GLY A 164 -19.51 -3.56 -3.48
C GLY A 164 -19.95 -4.64 -4.48
N LYS A 165 -19.16 -5.71 -4.65
CA LYS A 165 -19.54 -6.85 -5.49
C LYS A 165 -20.55 -7.79 -4.83
N ALA A 166 -20.47 -7.98 -3.52
CA ALA A 166 -21.35 -8.92 -2.80
C ALA A 166 -22.76 -8.36 -2.55
N VAL A 167 -22.88 -7.07 -2.20
CA VAL A 167 -24.15 -6.47 -1.76
C VAL A 167 -24.48 -5.13 -2.41
N GLY A 168 -23.62 -4.62 -3.30
CA GLY A 168 -23.82 -3.31 -3.93
C GLY A 168 -25.05 -3.28 -4.83
N ARG A 169 -25.98 -2.36 -4.54
CA ARG A 169 -27.24 -2.19 -5.29
C ARG A 169 -27.35 -0.77 -5.84
N HIS A 170 -26.89 0.22 -5.10
CA HIS A 170 -27.03 1.62 -5.44
C HIS A 170 -25.71 2.14 -6.00
N ARG A 171 -25.71 2.63 -7.24
CA ARG A 171 -24.53 3.19 -7.88
C ARG A 171 -24.47 4.70 -7.72
N TRP A 172 -23.26 5.23 -7.65
CA TRP A 172 -23.05 6.67 -7.79
C TRP A 172 -23.54 7.13 -9.19
N PRO A 173 -24.18 8.31 -9.31
CA PRO A 173 -24.70 8.79 -10.59
C PRO A 173 -23.58 8.87 -11.64
N GLY A 174 -23.74 8.15 -12.76
CA GLY A 174 -22.77 8.12 -13.85
C GLY A 174 -21.48 7.34 -13.58
N GLN A 175 -21.41 6.57 -12.49
CA GLN A 175 -20.22 5.80 -12.10
C GLN A 175 -20.48 4.29 -12.02
N SER A 176 -19.41 3.50 -12.13
CA SER A 176 -19.48 2.04 -11.95
C SER A 176 -19.46 1.63 -10.47
N ARG A 177 -19.03 2.52 -9.57
CA ARG A 177 -18.87 2.26 -8.13
C ARG A 177 -20.20 2.38 -7.37
N THR A 178 -20.35 1.58 -6.32
CA THR A 178 -21.56 1.52 -5.50
C THR A 178 -21.43 2.32 -4.20
N LEU A 179 -22.56 2.84 -3.72
CA LEU A 179 -22.65 3.53 -2.42
C LEU A 179 -22.25 2.60 -1.28
N GLU A 180 -22.67 1.32 -1.34
CA GLU A 180 -22.31 0.31 -0.35
C GLU A 180 -20.81 0.01 -0.34
N GLY A 181 -20.18 0.00 -1.52
CA GLY A 181 -18.73 -0.14 -1.66
C GLY A 181 -17.99 1.06 -1.06
N SER A 182 -18.42 2.29 -1.36
CA SER A 182 -17.84 3.49 -0.76
C SER A 182 -18.01 3.53 0.76
N PHE A 183 -19.16 3.12 1.28
CA PHE A 183 -19.39 3.01 2.72
C PHE A 183 -18.48 1.95 3.36
N ALA A 184 -18.29 0.80 2.72
CA ALA A 184 -17.36 -0.23 3.18
C ALA A 184 -15.91 0.28 3.18
N MET A 185 -15.51 1.06 2.17
CA MET A 185 -14.21 1.72 2.12
C MET A 185 -14.03 2.67 3.30
N LEU A 186 -15.02 3.53 3.57
CA LEU A 186 -15.00 4.48 4.67
C LEU A 186 -14.88 3.75 6.02
N ALA A 187 -15.76 2.79 6.29
CA ALA A 187 -15.80 2.06 7.54
C ALA A 187 -14.50 1.27 7.80
N SER A 188 -14.00 0.57 6.79
CA SER A 188 -12.78 -0.24 6.92
C SER A 188 -11.52 0.61 7.15
N GLN A 189 -11.42 1.79 6.53
CA GLN A 189 -10.32 2.73 6.80
C GLN A 189 -10.35 3.23 8.24
N LEU A 190 -11.53 3.59 8.77
CA LEU A 190 -11.67 4.04 10.16
C LEU A 190 -11.33 2.94 11.17
N ILE A 191 -11.82 1.72 10.92
CA ILE A 191 -11.47 0.55 11.73
C ILE A 191 -9.97 0.29 11.65
N ALA A 192 -9.35 0.40 10.46
CA ALA A 192 -7.91 0.23 10.30
C ALA A 192 -7.12 1.27 11.11
N CYS A 193 -7.48 2.55 11.04
CA CYS A 193 -6.84 3.60 11.85
C CYS A 193 -6.98 3.31 13.35
N GLU A 194 -8.16 2.87 13.81
CA GLU A 194 -8.37 2.53 15.21
C GLU A 194 -7.53 1.31 15.63
N CYS A 195 -7.51 0.24 14.83
CA CYS A 195 -6.66 -0.92 15.08
C CYS A 195 -5.17 -0.55 15.09
N LEU A 196 -4.72 0.26 14.14
CA LEU A 196 -3.34 0.76 14.08
C LEU A 196 -3.01 1.69 15.25
N SER A 197 -3.99 2.36 15.84
CA SER A 197 -3.77 3.17 17.04
C SER A 197 -3.38 2.37 18.27
N TYR A 198 -3.83 1.12 18.36
CA TYR A 198 -3.39 0.19 19.41
C TYR A 198 -2.00 -0.39 19.13
N LEU A 199 -1.64 -0.54 17.85
CA LEU A 199 -0.34 -1.07 17.43
C LEU A 199 0.77 -0.01 17.53
N ASP A 200 0.50 1.17 16.99
CA ASP A 200 1.44 2.28 16.80
C ASP A 200 0.87 3.58 17.36
N SER A 201 0.71 3.59 18.68
CA SER A 201 0.18 4.73 19.42
C SER A 201 1.04 5.99 19.29
N SER A 202 2.34 5.85 18.99
CA SER A 202 3.24 6.97 18.68
C SER A 202 2.80 7.78 17.47
N VAL A 203 2.14 7.15 16.49
CA VAL A 203 1.72 7.79 15.24
C VAL A 203 0.27 8.25 15.31
N PHE A 204 -0.62 7.39 15.81
CA PHE A 204 -2.06 7.61 15.74
C PHE A 204 -2.61 8.32 16.99
N THR A 205 -1.95 8.17 18.15
CA THR A 205 -2.35 8.83 19.40
C THR A 205 -1.13 9.44 20.11
N PRO A 206 -0.36 10.31 19.44
CA PRO A 206 0.86 10.87 20.00
C PRO A 206 0.54 11.60 21.31
N SER A 207 1.11 11.12 22.42
CA SER A 207 0.90 11.66 23.77
C SER A 207 1.42 13.10 23.92
N SER A 208 2.28 13.54 23.02
CA SER A 208 2.81 14.90 22.93
C SER A 208 1.93 15.86 22.13
N SER A 209 0.84 15.39 21.52
CA SER A 209 -0.05 16.27 20.75
C SER A 209 -0.92 17.11 21.68
N SER A 210 -1.03 18.41 21.38
CA SER A 210 -1.98 19.32 22.04
C SER A 210 -3.44 19.03 21.67
N PHE A 211 -3.69 18.05 20.79
CA PHE A 211 -5.00 17.71 20.29
C PHE A 211 -5.64 16.59 21.10
N SER A 212 -6.95 16.71 21.29
CA SER A 212 -7.74 15.64 21.88
C SER A 212 -7.85 14.45 20.91
N LEU A 213 -7.99 13.23 21.45
CA LEU A 213 -8.19 12.02 20.65
C LEU A 213 -9.42 12.11 19.73
N ILE A 214 -10.46 12.80 20.17
CA ILE A 214 -11.66 13.05 19.36
C ILE A 214 -11.34 13.89 18.13
N TYR A 215 -10.47 14.90 18.26
CA TYR A 215 -10.04 15.72 17.12
C TYR A 215 -9.25 14.90 16.11
N LEU A 216 -8.31 14.05 16.55
CA LEU A 216 -7.55 13.16 15.65
C LEU A 216 -8.47 12.19 14.89
N ARG A 217 -9.43 11.57 15.58
CA ARG A 217 -10.43 10.70 14.93
C ARG A 217 -11.31 11.45 13.94
N LEU A 218 -11.67 12.71 14.21
CA LEU A 218 -12.39 13.56 13.25
C LEU A 218 -11.55 13.84 12.01
N LEU A 219 -10.23 14.05 12.15
CA LEU A 219 -9.34 14.21 11.00
C LEU A 219 -9.24 12.91 10.18
N TRP A 220 -9.17 11.72 10.81
CA TRP A 220 -9.28 10.43 10.09
C TRP A 220 -10.60 10.30 9.34
N LEU A 221 -11.71 10.72 9.95
CA LEU A 221 -13.03 10.73 9.32
C LEU A 221 -13.06 11.62 8.08
N VAL A 222 -12.57 12.86 8.19
CA VAL A 222 -12.51 13.79 7.05
C VAL A 222 -11.67 13.20 5.93
N HIS A 223 -10.47 12.69 6.26
CA HIS A 223 -9.59 12.03 5.31
C HIS A 223 -10.26 10.84 4.60
N ALA A 224 -10.82 9.89 5.36
CA ALA A 224 -11.43 8.69 4.83
C ALA A 224 -12.67 9.00 3.98
N CYS A 225 -13.46 10.03 4.34
CA CYS A 225 -14.56 10.53 3.52
C CYS A 225 -14.07 11.07 2.18
N CYS A 226 -13.05 11.94 2.19
CA CYS A 226 -12.48 12.51 0.96
C CYS A 226 -11.88 11.44 0.05
N VAL A 227 -11.14 10.48 0.60
CA VAL A 227 -10.56 9.37 -0.16
C VAL A 227 -11.65 8.44 -0.73
N SER A 228 -12.68 8.11 0.05
CA SER A 228 -13.77 7.25 -0.43
C SER A 228 -14.59 7.92 -1.54
N LEU A 229 -14.73 9.24 -1.47
CA LEU A 229 -15.34 10.03 -2.54
C LEU A 229 -14.44 10.08 -3.78
N ALA A 230 -13.13 10.30 -3.60
CA ALA A 230 -12.17 10.29 -4.69
C ALA A 230 -12.19 8.95 -5.45
N GLU A 231 -12.20 7.82 -4.75
CA GLU A 231 -12.31 6.48 -5.36
C GLU A 231 -13.61 6.29 -6.15
N ALA A 232 -14.73 6.83 -5.65
CA ALA A 232 -16.02 6.73 -6.32
C ALA A 232 -16.07 7.45 -7.68
N PHE A 233 -15.35 8.56 -7.82
CA PHE A 233 -15.46 9.46 -8.98
C PHE A 233 -14.27 9.43 -9.94
N LEU A 234 -13.08 9.10 -9.46
CA LEU A 234 -11.87 9.14 -10.28
C LEU A 234 -11.71 7.87 -11.12
N ASN A 235 -12.26 6.74 -10.67
CA ASN A 235 -12.24 5.45 -11.38
C ASN A 235 -10.84 5.08 -11.96
N MET A 236 -9.79 5.48 -11.24
CA MET A 236 -8.39 5.31 -11.63
C MET A 236 -7.76 4.13 -10.88
N ASP A 237 -6.70 3.57 -11.43
CA ASP A 237 -5.95 2.49 -10.78
C ASP A 237 -5.33 2.93 -9.44
N ASN A 238 -4.85 1.96 -8.67
CA ASN A 238 -4.33 2.04 -7.29
C ASN A 238 -3.14 3.01 -7.03
N ILE A 239 -2.82 3.93 -7.93
CA ILE A 239 -1.76 4.94 -7.80
C ILE A 239 -2.30 6.29 -7.32
N LEU A 240 -3.43 6.77 -7.85
CA LEU A 240 -3.87 8.14 -7.55
C LEU A 240 -4.43 8.27 -6.13
N ILE A 241 -5.13 7.24 -5.64
CA ILE A 241 -5.72 7.26 -4.30
C ILE A 241 -4.66 7.44 -3.19
N PRO A 242 -3.54 6.70 -3.18
CA PRO A 242 -2.46 6.96 -2.23
C PRO A 242 -1.87 8.37 -2.34
N VAL A 243 -1.74 8.93 -3.54
CA VAL A 243 -1.26 10.33 -3.73
C VAL A 243 -2.21 11.31 -3.07
N ILE A 244 -3.51 11.21 -3.34
CA ILE A 244 -4.54 12.04 -2.72
C ILE A 244 -4.49 11.87 -1.20
N SER A 245 -4.36 10.64 -0.73
CA SER A 245 -4.26 10.32 0.70
C SER A 245 -3.08 11.01 1.37
N VAL A 246 -1.89 10.95 0.77
CA VAL A 246 -0.68 11.63 1.26
C VAL A 246 -0.90 13.14 1.34
N VAL A 247 -1.44 13.76 0.27
CA VAL A 247 -1.70 15.21 0.23
C VAL A 247 -2.72 15.62 1.30
N LEU A 248 -3.81 14.87 1.44
CA LEU A 248 -4.83 15.16 2.45
C LEU A 248 -4.30 15.01 3.87
N LEU A 249 -3.57 13.94 4.18
CA LEU A 249 -2.97 13.76 5.51
C LEU A 249 -1.98 14.88 5.81
N HIS A 250 -1.21 15.29 4.81
CA HIS A 250 -0.28 16.40 4.96
C HIS A 250 -1.00 17.72 5.30
N LEU A 251 -2.10 18.02 4.60
CA LEU A 251 -2.92 19.22 4.85
C LEU A 251 -3.67 19.17 6.19
N LEU A 252 -4.16 17.99 6.60
CA LEU A 252 -4.97 17.81 7.80
C LEU A 252 -4.15 17.73 9.09
N TYR A 253 -2.90 17.26 9.02
CA TYR A 253 -2.03 17.07 10.18
C TYR A 253 -0.82 18.02 10.16
N PRO A 254 -1.03 19.33 10.34
CA PRO A 254 0.04 20.33 10.24
C PRO A 254 1.13 20.19 11.30
N HIS A 255 0.99 19.34 12.33
CA HIS A 255 2.06 19.01 13.29
C HIS A 255 2.88 17.77 12.91
N THR A 256 2.58 17.14 11.78
CA THR A 256 3.58 16.36 11.03
C THR A 256 4.53 17.28 10.22
N ALA A 257 4.44 18.61 10.41
CA ALA A 257 5.28 19.61 9.75
C ALA A 257 6.77 19.42 10.08
N PHE A 258 7.50 18.98 9.06
CA PHE A 258 8.43 19.84 8.33
C PHE A 258 9.21 20.90 9.12
N PRO A 259 10.54 20.74 9.20
CA PRO A 259 11.44 21.76 8.71
C PRO A 259 11.63 21.54 7.19
N ILE A 260 10.69 21.97 6.35
CA ILE A 260 11.04 22.18 4.94
C ILE A 260 11.86 23.46 4.92
N ASP A 261 13.16 23.29 5.09
CA ASP A 261 14.13 24.27 4.68
C ASP A 261 14.31 24.06 3.16
N LEU A 262 13.31 24.47 2.37
CA LEU A 262 13.33 24.40 0.89
C LEU A 262 14.53 25.19 0.30
N PHE A 263 15.21 25.99 1.13
CA PHE A 263 16.44 26.69 0.81
C PHE A 263 17.73 25.93 1.17
N ASN A 264 17.67 24.82 1.89
CA ASN A 264 18.85 24.08 2.37
C ASN A 264 19.16 22.80 1.59
N VAL A 265 18.35 22.46 0.57
CA VAL A 265 18.63 21.37 -0.39
C VAL A 265 19.93 21.60 -1.19
N LYS A 266 20.52 22.80 -1.11
CA LYS A 266 21.84 23.07 -1.70
C LYS A 266 23.03 22.42 -0.98
N ASN A 267 22.89 21.92 0.25
CA ASN A 267 24.03 21.44 1.04
C ASN A 267 24.13 19.92 1.23
N THR A 268 23.21 19.12 0.65
CA THR A 268 23.22 17.66 0.82
C THR A 268 23.71 16.91 -0.43
N ILE A 269 24.17 17.61 -1.46
CA ILE A 269 24.78 17.02 -2.68
C ILE A 269 26.12 17.71 -3.01
N LEU A 270 26.97 17.91 -1.99
CA LEU A 270 28.41 18.15 -2.15
C LEU A 270 29.18 17.38 -1.08
#